data_AF-A0A2K8N9X7-F1
#
_entry.id   AF-A0A2K8N9X7-F1
#
_cell.length_a   1.000
_cell.length_b   1.000
_cell.length_c   1.000
_cell.angle_alpha   90.00
_cell.angle_beta   90.00
_cell.angle_gamma   90.00
#
_symmetry.space_group_name_H-M   'P 1'
#
loop_
_entity.id
_entity.type
_entity.pdbx_description
1 polymer ?
#
loop_
_entity_poly.entity_id
_entity_poly.type
_entity_poly.pdbx_seq_one_letter_code
_entity_poly.pdbx_strand_id
1 'polypeptide(L)'
;MEHQISAPSLLHILHSLIGKVVRINKGPESILGKLVAIRSNYVVVEPVDRKHPRLEDKPPFIFYQIHHIKSIEEEKLPPLRPKVHGKKRRPAKRTTGC
;
A
#
# COMPACT_ATOMS: atom_id res chain seq x y z
N MET A 1 37.54 19.55 -1.92
CA MET A 1 36.21 19.18 -1.39
C MET A 1 35.65 18.13 -2.32
N GLU A 2 35.73 16.87 -1.89
CA GLU A 2 35.27 15.74 -2.68
C GLU A 2 33.74 15.81 -2.77
N HIS A 3 33.22 15.96 -3.99
CA HIS A 3 31.79 15.84 -4.24
C HIS A 3 31.43 14.36 -4.06
N GLN A 4 31.06 13.97 -2.84
CA GLN A 4 30.35 12.72 -2.64
C GLN A 4 29.01 12.84 -3.36
N ILE A 5 28.94 12.26 -4.56
CA ILE A 5 27.68 11.93 -5.20
C ILE A 5 27.08 10.83 -4.34
N SER A 6 26.35 11.23 -3.29
CA SER A 6 25.63 10.30 -2.42
C SER A 6 24.50 9.70 -3.26
N ALA A 7 24.72 8.50 -3.79
CA ALA A 7 23.62 7.70 -4.31
C ALA A 7 22.53 7.69 -3.22
N PRO A 8 21.25 7.96 -3.55
CA PRO A 8 20.19 7.87 -2.57
C PRO A 8 20.27 6.48 -1.95
N SER A 9 20.57 6.44 -0.65
CA SER A 9 20.70 5.17 0.07
C SER A 9 19.42 4.36 -0.17
N LEU A 10 19.56 3.05 -0.32
CA LEU A 10 18.42 2.15 -0.56
C LEU A 10 17.29 2.42 0.46
N LEU A 11 17.65 2.75 1.70
CA LEU A 11 16.72 3.18 2.75
C LEU A 11 15.89 4.40 2.34
N HIS A 12 16.48 5.43 1.73
CA HIS A 12 15.76 6.62 1.28
C HIS A 12 14.68 6.27 0.23
N ILE A 13 15.01 5.38 -0.72
CA ILE A 13 14.06 4.91 -1.74
C ILE A 13 12.94 4.11 -1.09
N LEU A 14 13.29 3.19 -0.19
CA LEU A 14 12.31 2.39 0.54
C LEU A 14 11.38 3.28 1.38
N HIS A 15 11.90 4.30 2.05
CA HIS A 15 11.11 5.24 2.84
C HIS A 15 10.02 5.94 2.01
N SER A 16 10.28 6.20 0.73
CA SER A 16 9.29 6.75 -0.21
C SER A 16 8.14 5.79 -0.54
N LEU A 17 8.33 4.48 -0.30
CA LEU A 17 7.32 3.45 -0.51
C LEU A 17 6.41 3.24 0.72
N ILE A 18 6.70 3.89 1.86
CA ILE A 18 5.84 3.80 3.06
C ILE A 18 4.44 4.30 2.72
N GLY A 19 3.43 3.50 3.05
CA GLY A 19 2.03 3.77 2.78
C GLY A 19 1.55 3.33 1.40
N LYS A 20 2.44 2.90 0.51
CA LYS A 20 2.09 2.37 -0.81
C LYS A 20 1.90 0.85 -0.78
N VAL A 21 1.19 0.32 -1.77
CA VAL A 21 1.11 -1.12 -2.00
C VAL A 21 2.34 -1.55 -2.77
N VAL A 22 3.04 -2.53 -2.23
CA VAL A 22 4.27 -3.07 -2.77
C VAL A 22 4.14 -4.58 -2.89
N ARG A 23 4.79 -5.11 -3.91
CA ARG A 23 5.01 -6.54 -4.09
C ARG A 23 6.44 -6.85 -3.65
N ILE A 24 6.57 -7.68 -2.62
CA ILE A 24 7.86 -8.12 -2.10
C ILE A 24 8.10 -9.54 -2.57
N ASN A 25 9.25 -9.77 -3.20
CA ASN A 25 9.67 -11.06 -3.68
C ASN A 25 10.85 -11.58 -2.85
N LYS A 26 10.68 -12.75 -2.24
CA LYS A 26 11.69 -13.44 -1.42
C LYS A 26 12.34 -14.61 -2.18
N GLY A 27 12.03 -14.79 -3.46
CA GLY A 27 12.42 -15.94 -4.28
C GLY A 27 11.23 -16.88 -4.52
N PRO A 28 11.02 -17.91 -3.68
CA PRO A 28 9.90 -18.84 -3.85
C PRO A 28 8.56 -18.23 -3.41
N GLU A 29 8.60 -17.24 -2.53
CA GLU A 29 7.42 -16.58 -1.98
C GLU A 29 7.37 -15.13 -2.46
N SER A 30 6.19 -14.69 -2.91
CA SER A 30 5.92 -13.28 -3.16
C SER A 30 4.64 -12.88 -2.44
N ILE A 31 4.65 -11.67 -1.87
CA ILE A 31 3.54 -11.13 -1.10
C ILE A 31 3.18 -9.75 -1.61
N LEU A 32 1.87 -9.48 -1.65
CA LEU A 32 1.31 -8.20 -2.03
C LEU A 32 0.69 -7.54 -0.79
N GLY A 33 1.22 -6.37 -0.43
CA GLY A 33 0.88 -5.73 0.83
C GLY A 33 1.20 -4.25 0.86
N LYS A 34 0.59 -3.53 1.78
CA LYS A 34 0.91 -2.14 2.07
C LYS A 34 2.15 -2.08 2.95
N LEU A 35 3.14 -1.28 2.54
CA LEU A 35 4.34 -1.09 3.35
C LEU A 35 4.03 -0.13 4.51
N VAL A 36 4.16 -0.60 5.74
CA VAL A 36 3.80 0.16 6.94
C VAL A 36 5.01 0.88 7.52
N ALA A 37 6.14 0.19 7.61
CA ALA A 37 7.36 0.73 8.18
C ALA A 37 8.60 0.04 7.62
N ILE A 38 9.72 0.75 7.63
CA ILE A 38 11.04 0.24 7.27
C ILE A 38 12.02 0.57 8.38
N ARG A 39 12.87 -0.41 8.70
CA ARG A 39 14.04 -0.30 9.57
C ARG A 39 15.27 -0.76 8.81
N SER A 40 16.45 -0.55 9.39
CA SER A 40 17.72 -0.91 8.76
C SER A 40 17.84 -2.41 8.42
N ASN A 41 17.16 -3.27 9.18
CA ASN A 41 17.29 -4.73 9.05
C ASN A 41 16.01 -5.44 8.61
N TYR A 42 14.86 -4.78 8.71
CA TYR A 42 13.56 -5.39 8.43
C TYR A 42 12.54 -4.38 7.93
N VAL A 43 11.50 -4.88 7.27
CA VAL A 43 10.34 -4.13 6.80
C VAL A 43 9.06 -4.72 7.38
N VAL A 44 8.05 -3.88 7.55
CA VAL A 44 6.73 -4.25 8.07
C VAL A 44 5.71 -4.05 6.99
N VAL A 45 4.96 -5.10 6.69
CA VAL A 45 4.02 -5.16 5.59
C VAL A 45 2.67 -5.61 6.10
N GLU A 46 1.64 -4.88 5.73
CA GLU A 46 0.25 -5.26 5.93
C GLU A 46 -0.24 -5.96 4.66
N PRO A 47 -0.40 -7.30 4.66
CA PRO A 47 -0.86 -8.04 3.50
C PRO A 47 -2.28 -7.59 3.13
N VAL A 48 -2.49 -7.31 1.84
CA VAL A 48 -3.84 -7.06 1.30
C VAL A 48 -4.57 -8.39 1.06
N ASP A 49 -3.80 -9.46 0.90
CA ASP A 49 -4.30 -10.80 0.62
C ASP A 49 -5.12 -11.38 1.77
N ARG A 50 -6.27 -11.95 1.43
CA ARG A 50 -7.19 -12.62 2.37
C ARG A 50 -6.69 -14.01 2.81
N LYS A 51 -5.53 -14.45 2.32
CA LYS A 51 -4.93 -15.75 2.70
C LYS A 51 -4.63 -15.84 4.18
N HIS A 52 -4.32 -14.71 4.81
CA HIS A 52 -4.25 -14.62 6.26
C HIS A 52 -5.59 -14.09 6.76
N PRO A 53 -6.44 -14.94 7.38
CA PRO A 53 -7.65 -14.45 8.01
C PRO A 53 -7.25 -13.39 9.04
N ARG A 54 -8.02 -12.28 9.09
CA ARG A 54 -7.87 -11.28 10.13
C ARG A 54 -8.13 -12.00 11.46
N LEU A 55 -7.06 -12.31 12.17
CA LEU A 55 -7.15 -12.86 13.52
C LEU A 55 -7.48 -11.64 14.39
N GLU A 56 -8.75 -11.55 14.78
CA GLU A 56 -9.35 -10.40 15.49
C GLU A 56 -9.51 -9.13 14.62
N ASP A 57 -10.02 -8.03 15.20
CA ASP A 57 -10.29 -6.74 14.54
C ASP A 57 -9.07 -6.05 13.93
N LYS A 58 -7.89 -6.69 13.92
CA LYS A 58 -6.63 -6.13 13.46
C LYS A 58 -6.06 -6.91 12.26
N PRO A 59 -5.60 -6.22 11.22
CA PRO A 59 -4.88 -6.87 10.13
C PRO A 59 -3.55 -7.43 10.64
N PRO A 60 -3.14 -8.64 10.23
CA PRO A 60 -1.86 -9.20 10.66
C PRO A 60 -0.71 -8.42 10.02
N PHE A 61 0.24 -7.93 10.81
CA PHE A 61 1.48 -7.34 10.29
C PHE A 61 2.53 -8.42 10.10
N ILE A 62 3.18 -8.42 8.93
CA ILE A 62 4.24 -9.36 8.60
C ILE A 62 5.58 -8.62 8.60
N PHE A 63 6.56 -9.21 9.27
CA PHE A 63 7.91 -8.68 9.39
C PHE A 63 8.85 -9.47 8.47
N TYR A 64 9.49 -8.78 7.53
CA TYR A 64 10.48 -9.38 6.63
C TYR A 64 11.86 -8.80 6.87
N GLN A 65 12.86 -9.66 7.05
CA GLN A 65 14.25 -9.21 7.04
C GLN A 65 14.67 -8.80 5.64
N ILE A 66 15.32 -7.63 5.51
CA ILE A 66 15.74 -7.06 4.23
C ILE A 66 16.67 -8.02 3.47
N HIS A 67 17.51 -8.75 4.21
CA HIS A 67 18.45 -9.72 3.64
C HIS A 67 17.79 -10.88 2.87
N HIS A 68 16.52 -11.20 3.16
CA HIS A 68 15.78 -12.24 2.44
C HIS A 68 15.02 -11.71 1.21
N ILE A 69 14.95 -10.39 1.04
CA ILE A 69 14.20 -9.76 -0.04
C ILE A 69 15.07 -9.68 -1.28
N LYS A 70 14.60 -10.25 -2.39
CA LYS A 70 15.26 -10.18 -3.69
C LYS A 70 14.83 -8.96 -4.49
N SER A 71 13.53 -8.64 -4.48
CA SER A 71 13.02 -7.45 -5.14
C SER A 71 11.83 -6.86 -4.40
N ILE A 72 11.66 -5.55 -4.55
CA ILE A 72 10.52 -4.78 -4.06
C ILE A 72 10.02 -3.94 -5.24
N GLU A 73 8.76 -4.12 -5.57
CA GLU A 73 8.11 -3.42 -6.68
C GLU A 73 6.92 -2.63 -6.14
N GLU A 74 6.79 -1.37 -6.54
CA GLU A 74 5.59 -0.59 -6.25
C GLU A 74 4.45 -1.05 -7.16
N GLU A 75 3.39 -1.60 -6.56
CA GLU A 75 2.18 -1.95 -7.29
C GLU A 75 1.26 -0.72 -7.30
N LYS A 76 1.11 -0.10 -8.47
CA LYS A 76 0.12 0.95 -8.66
C LYS A 76 -1.26 0.32 -8.75
N LEU A 77 -1.85 0.02 -7.60
CA LEU A 77 -3.29 -0.16 -7.54
C LEU A 77 -3.92 1.13 -8.11
N PRO A 78 -4.89 1.02 -9.04
CA PRO A 78 -5.58 2.19 -9.53
C PRO A 78 -6.13 2.95 -8.32
N PRO A 79 -5.96 4.28 -8.24
CA PRO A 79 -6.52 5.03 -7.13
C PRO A 79 -7.99 4.64 -7.03
N LEU A 80 -8.41 4.17 -5.85
CA LEU A 80 -9.82 4.00 -5.54
C LEU A 80 -10.42 5.40 -5.70
N ARG A 81 -10.89 5.72 -6.92
CA ARG A 81 -11.66 6.92 -7.16
C ARG A 81 -12.76 6.85 -6.12
N PRO A 82 -12.91 7.85 -5.22
CA PRO A 82 -14.10 7.89 -4.41
C PRO A 82 -15.24 7.81 -5.40
N LYS A 83 -16.06 6.75 -5.29
CA LYS A 83 -17.30 6.67 -6.05
C LYS A 83 -18.15 7.80 -5.51
N VAL A 84 -18.00 8.98 -6.10
CA VAL A 84 -18.96 10.08 -5.98
C VAL A 84 -20.22 9.52 -6.61
N HIS A 85 -21.00 8.84 -5.78
CA HIS A 85 -22.34 8.41 -6.09
C HIS A 85 -23.15 9.70 -6.18
N GLY A 86 -23.14 10.32 -7.36
CA GLY A 86 -24.03 11.41 -7.70
C GLY A 86 -25.46 10.89 -7.65
N LYS A 87 -26.04 10.79 -6.45
CA LYS A 87 -27.48 10.72 -6.28
C LYS A 87 -28.03 12.04 -6.80
N LYS A 88 -28.31 12.12 -8.11
CA LYS A 88 -29.24 13.12 -8.65
C LYS A 88 -30.61 12.78 -8.08
N ARG A 89 -30.88 13.27 -6.87
CA ARG A 89 -32.23 13.44 -6.36
C ARG A 89 -32.90 14.45 -7.30
N ARG A 90 -33.66 13.95 -8.27
CA ARG A 90 -34.63 14.77 -8.99
C ARG A 90 -35.64 15.27 -7.95
N PRO A 91 -35.91 16.57 -7.82
CA PRO A 91 -36.97 17.04 -6.96
C PRO A 91 -38.32 16.56 -7.51
N ALA A 92 -39.15 16.02 -6.62
CA ALA A 92 -40.53 15.70 -6.89
C ALA A 92 -41.28 17.00 -7.26
N LYS A 93 -41.81 17.08 -8.49
CA LYS A 93 -42.77 18.12 -8.83
C LYS A 93 -44.11 17.73 -8.21
N ARG A 94 -44.47 18.44 -7.14
CA ARG A 94 -45.81 18.49 -6.56
C ARG A 94 -46.80 19.04 -7.58
N THR A 95 -47.95 18.41 -7.62
CA THR A 95 -49.21 18.81 -8.27
C THR A 95 -49.83 20.04 -7.61
N THR A 96 -50.37 20.94 -8.44
CA THR A 96 -51.53 21.85 -8.26
C THR A 96 -51.72 22.48 -9.65
N GLY A 97 -52.84 22.45 -10.38
CA GLY A 97 -54.25 22.51 -10.00
C GLY A 97 -54.85 23.66 -10.83
N CYS A 98 -55.71 23.35 -11.80
CA CYS A 98 -56.79 24.13 -12.38
C CYS A 98 -57.44 23.29 -13.49
#